data_AF-A0A9E3AJF6-F1
#
_entry.id   AF-A0A9E3AJF6-F1
#
_cell.length_a   1.000
_cell.length_b   1.000
_cell.length_c   1.000
_cell.angle_alpha   90.00
_cell.angle_beta   90.00
_cell.angle_gamma   90.00
#
_symmetry.space_group_name_H-M   'P 1'
#
loop_
_entity.id
_entity.type
_entity.pdbx_description
1 polymer ?
#
loop_
_entity_poly.entity_id
_entity_poly.type
_entity_poly.pdbx_seq_one_letter_code
_entity_poly.pdbx_strand_id
1 'polypeptide(L)'
;MTFAGTSRVGAGDLATAALAAKRALEGDPQAGVLVFNGATGAVTDLDLRGDEAAVAARYAPAPSPPPQRGRPKLGVVAREVTLLPRHWAWLAGQPGGASVALRKLVEAA
;
A
#
# COMPACT_ATOMS: atom_id res chain seq x y z
N MET A 1 15.51 3.90 -3.12
CA MET A 1 16.69 4.14 -3.99
C MET A 1 17.93 4.08 -3.11
N THR A 2 19.02 3.51 -3.60
CA THR A 2 20.27 3.35 -2.85
C THR A 2 21.40 4.05 -3.59
N PHE A 3 22.21 4.79 -2.85
CA PHE A 3 23.35 5.55 -3.37
C PHE A 3 24.62 5.18 -2.60
N ALA A 4 25.75 5.18 -3.30
CA ALA A 4 27.09 5.20 -2.72
C ALA A 4 27.73 6.54 -3.10
N GLY A 5 27.84 7.46 -2.13
CA GLY A 5 28.16 8.85 -2.41
C GLY A 5 27.13 9.48 -3.35
N THR A 6 27.58 9.93 -4.54
CA THR A 6 26.73 10.57 -5.55
C THR A 6 26.21 9.60 -6.63
N SER A 7 26.67 8.34 -6.63
CA SER A 7 26.26 7.35 -7.63
C SER A 7 25.09 6.52 -7.14
N ARG A 8 24.04 6.38 -7.97
CA ARG A 8 22.90 5.50 -7.67
C ARG A 8 23.28 4.05 -7.98
N VAL A 9 23.33 3.21 -6.95
CA VAL A 9 23.67 1.78 -7.06
C VAL A 9 22.44 0.87 -7.03
N GLY A 10 21.27 1.38 -6.64
CA GLY A 10 20.03 0.60 -6.64
C GLY A 10 18.76 1.45 -6.74
N ALA A 11 17.74 0.94 -7.42
CA ALA A 11 16.40 1.52 -7.45
C ALA A 11 15.38 0.40 -7.59
N GLY A 12 14.26 0.51 -6.89
CA GLY A 12 13.23 -0.54 -6.86
C GLY A 12 12.63 -0.68 -5.47
N ASP A 13 12.17 -1.89 -5.18
CA ASP A 13 11.64 -2.28 -3.88
C ASP A 13 12.72 -2.31 -2.77
N LEU A 14 12.26 -2.57 -1.54
CA LEU A 14 13.11 -2.54 -0.35
C LEU A 14 14.18 -3.63 -0.38
N ALA A 15 13.86 -4.82 -0.91
CA ALA A 15 14.82 -5.92 -1.07
C ALA A 15 15.94 -5.55 -2.05
N THR A 16 15.60 -4.98 -3.20
CA THR A 16 16.56 -4.49 -4.20
C THR A 16 17.46 -3.41 -3.61
N ALA A 17 16.88 -2.47 -2.86
CA ALA A 17 17.63 -1.40 -2.21
C ALA A 17 18.62 -1.94 -1.15
N ALA A 18 18.19 -2.93 -0.35
CA ALA A 18 19.00 -3.57 0.68
C ALA A 18 20.18 -4.34 0.09
N LEU A 19 19.94 -5.13 -0.96
CA LEU A 19 21.00 -5.88 -1.64
C LEU A 19 22.02 -4.96 -2.29
N ALA A 20 21.58 -3.88 -2.92
CA ALA A 20 22.49 -2.88 -3.49
C ALA A 20 23.36 -2.22 -2.41
N ALA A 21 22.79 -1.92 -1.24
CA ALA A 21 23.52 -1.34 -0.12
C ALA A 21 24.58 -2.31 0.43
N LYS A 22 24.20 -3.58 0.60
CA LYS A 22 25.11 -4.64 1.06
C LYS A 22 26.30 -4.83 0.13
N ARG A 23 26.04 -4.99 -1.17
CA ARG A 23 27.09 -5.16 -2.19
C ARG A 23 28.05 -3.97 -2.24
N ALA A 24 27.52 -2.75 -2.08
CA ALA A 24 28.35 -1.55 -2.02
C ALA A 24 29.30 -1.57 -0.81
N LEU A 25 28.79 -1.95 0.37
CA LEU A 25 29.61 -2.05 1.59
C LEU A 25 30.59 -3.23 1.59
N GLU A 26 30.26 -4.32 0.88
CA GLU A 26 31.17 -5.46 0.69
C GLU A 26 32.33 -5.11 -0.26
N GLY A 27 32.07 -4.29 -1.29
CA GLY A 27 33.10 -3.79 -2.20
C GLY A 27 33.98 -2.70 -1.58
N ASP A 28 33.38 -1.82 -0.78
CA ASP A 28 34.08 -0.78 -0.02
C ASP A 28 33.37 -0.52 1.34
N PRO A 29 33.93 -1.03 2.45
CA PRO A 29 33.35 -0.85 3.78
C PRO A 29 33.27 0.61 4.26
N GLN A 30 33.99 1.53 3.62
CA GLN A 30 33.97 2.97 3.94
C GLN A 30 33.04 3.76 3.01
N ALA A 31 32.35 3.10 2.08
CA ALA A 31 31.40 3.75 1.21
C ALA A 31 30.28 4.41 2.02
N GLY A 32 30.06 5.71 1.80
CA GLY A 32 28.92 6.45 2.35
C GLY A 32 27.64 6.02 1.65
N VAL A 33 27.04 4.91 2.11
CA VAL A 33 25.82 4.36 1.54
C VAL A 33 24.58 5.01 2.17
N LEU A 34 23.70 5.54 1.32
CA LEU A 34 22.43 6.14 1.72
C LEU A 34 21.27 5.46 1.00
N VAL A 35 20.25 5.07 1.75
CA VAL A 35 19.00 4.53 1.21
C VAL A 35 17.89 5.54 1.44
N PHE A 36 17.18 5.88 0.36
CA PHE A 36 16.05 6.79 0.37
C PHE A 36 14.75 6.08 0.05
N ASN A 37 13.68 6.42 0.77
CA ASN A 37 12.31 6.07 0.41
C ASN A 37 11.91 6.85 -0.87
N GLY A 38 11.49 6.13 -1.91
CA GLY A 38 11.18 6.73 -3.20
C GLY A 38 9.91 7.61 -3.21
N ALA A 39 9.00 7.43 -2.26
CA ALA A 39 7.77 8.20 -2.17
C ALA A 39 7.92 9.47 -1.34
N THR A 40 8.71 9.41 -0.25
CA THR A 40 8.84 10.52 0.71
C THR A 40 10.17 11.25 0.64
N GLY A 41 11.19 10.65 0.00
CA GLY A 41 12.55 11.18 0.01
C GLY A 41 13.29 11.02 1.35
N ALA A 42 12.67 10.37 2.34
CA ALA A 42 13.30 10.17 3.66
C ALA A 42 14.45 9.16 3.59
N VAL A 43 15.53 9.42 4.33
CA VAL A 43 16.61 8.43 4.54
C VAL A 43 16.08 7.30 5.42
N THR A 44 16.40 6.05 5.08
CA THR A 44 15.95 4.85 5.77
C THR A 44 17.15 3.97 6.11
N ASP A 45 17.28 3.59 7.37
CA ASP A 45 18.28 2.60 7.80
C ASP A 45 17.79 1.19 7.54
N LEU A 46 18.66 0.36 6.95
CA LEU A 46 18.40 -1.05 6.70
C LEU A 46 19.38 -1.90 7.50
N ASP A 47 18.87 -2.91 8.20
CA ASP A 47 19.67 -4.02 8.72
C ASP A 47 20.17 -4.89 7.58
N LEU A 48 21.49 -4.87 7.34
CA LEU A 48 22.19 -5.60 6.29
C LEU A 48 22.99 -6.81 6.83
N ARG A 49 22.79 -7.18 8.09
CA ARG A 49 23.50 -8.32 8.71
C ARG A 49 23.04 -9.64 8.12
N GLY A 50 23.99 -10.55 7.91
CA GLY A 50 23.79 -11.87 7.29
C GLY A 50 24.34 -11.94 5.87
N ASP A 51 24.05 -13.03 5.16
CA ASP A 51 24.31 -13.16 3.74
C ASP A 51 23.22 -12.46 2.90
N GLU A 52 23.39 -12.41 1.58
CA GLU A 52 22.41 -11.77 0.68
C GLU A 52 21.03 -12.43 0.80
N ALA A 53 20.97 -13.74 1.00
CA ALA A 53 19.72 -14.47 1.13
C ALA A 53 18.94 -14.05 2.39
N ALA A 54 19.62 -13.93 3.53
CA ALA A 54 19.03 -13.46 4.78
C ALA A 54 18.54 -12.01 4.67
N VAL A 55 19.31 -11.15 4.01
CA VAL A 55 18.92 -9.74 3.77
C VAL A 55 17.72 -9.66 2.81
N ALA A 56 17.72 -10.42 1.71
CA ALA A 56 16.60 -10.46 0.78
C ALA A 56 15.31 -10.97 1.45
N ALA A 57 15.41 -12.03 2.26
CA ALA A 57 14.27 -12.57 2.99
C ALA A 57 13.69 -11.56 4.00
N ARG A 58 14.55 -10.78 4.68
CA ARG A 58 14.15 -9.73 5.63
C ARG A 58 13.29 -8.64 4.98
N TYR A 59 13.57 -8.30 3.73
CA TYR A 59 12.90 -7.21 3.00
C TYR A 59 12.02 -7.70 1.85
N ALA A 60 11.77 -8.99 1.76
CA ALA A 60 10.87 -9.55 0.77
C ALA A 60 9.48 -8.91 0.92
N PRO A 61 8.83 -8.52 -0.18
CA PRO A 61 7.47 -8.00 -0.10
C PRO A 61 6.57 -9.06 0.54
N ALA A 62 5.72 -8.62 1.46
CA ALA A 62 4.69 -9.50 1.99
C ALA A 62 3.86 -10.06 0.82
N PRO A 63 3.49 -11.36 0.84
CA PRO A 63 2.67 -11.93 -0.22
C PRO A 63 1.37 -11.12 -0.30
N SER A 64 1.22 -10.34 -1.38
CA SER A 64 -0.01 -9.63 -1.65
C SER A 64 -1.10 -10.68 -1.84
N PRO A 65 -2.27 -10.54 -1.19
CA PRO A 65 -3.39 -11.43 -1.47
C PRO A 65 -3.69 -11.37 -2.97
N PRO A 66 -4.09 -12.50 -3.58
CA PRO A 66 -4.39 -12.56 -5.01
C PRO A 66 -5.41 -11.46 -5.36
N PRO A 67 -5.25 -10.77 -6.50
CA PRO A 67 -6.17 -9.72 -6.89
C PRO A 67 -7.58 -10.28 -6.91
N GLN A 68 -8.44 -9.73 -6.05
CA GLN A 68 -9.82 -10.18 -5.92
C GLN A 68 -10.54 -9.87 -7.22
N ARG A 69 -10.67 -10.89 -8.08
CA ARG A 69 -11.48 -10.82 -9.30
C ARG A 69 -12.94 -10.69 -8.88
N GLY A 70 -13.51 -9.48 -8.97
CA GLY A 70 -14.96 -9.30 -9.03
C GLY A 70 -15.54 -8.20 -8.14
N ARG A 71 -15.67 -7.01 -8.72
CA ARG A 71 -16.92 -6.22 -8.87
C ARG A 71 -16.49 -4.89 -9.49
N PRO A 72 -16.93 -4.53 -10.71
CA PRO A 72 -16.64 -3.20 -11.24
C PRO A 72 -17.06 -2.15 -10.21
N LYS A 73 -16.16 -1.20 -9.92
CA LYS A 73 -16.43 -0.09 -9.01
C LYS A 73 -17.67 0.65 -9.53
N LEU A 74 -18.78 0.52 -8.83
CA LEU A 74 -20.08 1.06 -9.28
C LEU A 74 -20.16 2.61 -9.20
N GLY A 75 -19.04 3.31 -8.99
CA GLY A 75 -18.98 4.76 -8.80
C GLY A 75 -19.68 5.28 -7.53
N VAL A 76 -20.21 4.40 -6.68
CA VAL A 76 -20.98 4.78 -5.49
C VAL A 76 -20.02 5.26 -4.40
N VAL A 77 -20.24 6.49 -3.92
CA VAL A 77 -19.56 7.06 -2.75
C VAL A 77 -20.44 6.84 -1.53
N ALA A 78 -19.95 6.13 -0.52
CA ALA A 78 -20.67 5.96 0.74
C ALA A 78 -20.57 7.25 1.58
N ARG A 79 -21.69 7.67 2.17
CA ARG A 79 -21.79 8.76 3.14
C ARG A 79 -22.75 8.36 4.27
N GLU A 80 -22.50 8.89 5.45
CA GLU A 80 -23.32 8.63 6.64
C GLU A 80 -24.58 9.53 6.65
N VAL A 81 -25.71 8.96 7.05
CA VAL A 81 -26.99 9.67 7.21
C VAL A 81 -27.65 9.22 8.51
N THR A 82 -28.18 10.17 9.28
CA THR A 82 -28.91 9.88 10.52
C THR A 82 -30.41 10.01 10.26
N LEU A 83 -31.16 8.94 10.52
CA LEU A 83 -32.61 8.89 10.35
C LEU A 83 -33.29 8.42 11.64
N LEU A 84 -34.57 8.75 11.78
CA LEU A 84 -35.40 8.27 12.89
C LEU A 84 -35.55 6.74 12.83
N PRO A 85 -35.65 6.04 13.98
CA PRO A 85 -35.76 4.57 14.02
C PRO A 85 -36.88 4.01 13.14
N ARG A 86 -38.03 4.68 13.07
CA ARG A 86 -39.15 4.29 12.19
C ARG A 86 -38.80 4.29 10.70
N HIS A 87 -37.94 5.21 10.26
CA HIS A 87 -37.51 5.29 8.86
C HIS A 87 -36.50 4.17 8.55
N TRP A 88 -35.64 3.84 9.51
CA TRP A 88 -34.75 2.68 9.38
C TRP A 88 -35.52 1.37 9.29
N ALA A 89 -36.53 1.17 10.14
CA ALA A 89 -37.39 -0.02 10.07
C ALA A 89 -38.09 -0.14 8.71
N TRP A 90 -38.59 0.99 8.16
CA TRP A 90 -39.19 1.01 6.83
C TRP A 90 -38.18 0.70 5.72
N LEU A 91 -36.97 1.27 5.77
CA LEU A 91 -35.89 1.03 4.79
C LEU A 91 -35.40 -0.43 4.80
N ALA A 92 -35.34 -1.05 5.99
CA ALA A 92 -34.94 -2.45 6.14
C ALA A 92 -35.94 -3.42 5.51
N GLY A 93 -37.22 -3.04 5.42
CA GLY A 93 -38.27 -3.84 4.78
C GLY A 93 -38.33 -3.73 3.25
N GLN A 94 -37.46 -2.93 2.61
CA GLN A 94 -37.57 -2.67 1.17
C GLN A 94 -36.95 -3.78 0.30
N PRO A 95 -37.61 -4.19 -0.79
CA PRO A 95 -37.03 -5.12 -1.75
C PRO A 95 -35.83 -4.48 -2.45
N GLY A 96 -34.65 -5.09 -2.31
CA GLY A 96 -33.38 -4.56 -2.82
C GLY A 96 -32.58 -3.71 -1.81
N GLY A 97 -33.09 -3.56 -0.58
CA GLY A 97 -32.38 -2.92 0.53
C GLY A 97 -32.43 -1.38 0.53
N ALA A 98 -31.94 -0.80 1.63
CA ALA A 98 -32.04 0.63 1.92
C ALA A 98 -31.49 1.52 0.79
N SER A 99 -30.32 1.17 0.21
CA SER A 99 -29.68 1.98 -0.84
C SER A 99 -30.50 2.06 -2.14
N VAL A 100 -31.21 0.98 -2.51
CA VAL A 100 -32.06 0.98 -3.72
C VAL A 100 -33.30 1.82 -3.48
N ALA A 101 -33.92 1.70 -2.31
CA ALA A 101 -35.08 2.51 -1.94
C ALA A 101 -34.74 4.01 -1.88
N LEU A 102 -33.62 4.38 -1.26
CA LEU A 102 -33.15 5.77 -1.21
C LEU A 102 -32.91 6.35 -2.61
N ARG A 103 -32.30 5.58 -3.53
CA ARG A 103 -32.09 6.05 -4.92
C ARG A 103 -33.41 6.37 -5.61
N LYS A 104 -34.40 5.47 -5.52
CA LYS A 104 -35.72 5.68 -6.14
C LYS A 104 -36.46 6.88 -5.56
N LEU A 105 -36.37 7.11 -4.25
CA LEU A 105 -36.98 8.28 -3.61
C LEU A 105 -36.35 9.59 -4.07
N VAL A 106 -35.03 9.62 -4.28
CA VAL A 106 -34.32 10.79 -4.82
C VAL A 106 -34.65 11.02 -6.29
N GLU A 107 -34.78 9.97 -7.09
CA GLU A 107 -35.14 10.06 -8.52
C GLU A 107 -36.60 10.52 -8.76
N ALA A 108 -37.48 10.32 -7.78
CA ALA A 108 -38.90 10.67 -7.87
C ALA A 108 -39.26 12.04 -7.24
N ALA A 109 -38.28 12.75 -6.68
CA ALA A 109 -38.45 14.08 -6.08
C ALA A 109 -38.16 15.19 -7.08
#